data_AF-X0VB61-F1
#
_entry.id   AF-X0VB61-F1
#
_cell.length_a   1.000
_cell.length_b   1.000
_cell.length_c   1.000
_cell.angle_alpha   90.00
_cell.angle_beta   90.00
_cell.angle_gamma   90.00
#
_symmetry.space_group_name_H-M   'P 1'
#
loop_
_entity.id
_entity.type
_entity.pdbx_description
1 polymer ?
#
loop_
_entity_poly.entity_id
_entity_poly.type
_entity_poly.pdbx_seq_one_letter_code
_entity_poly.pdbx_strand_id
1 'polypeptide(L)'
;EGGIDAEYSTIIKYHGFPYPDYDSGLRYMDQGEYYRVLTHNLGGSANYYVVDLIFGSSNNIRQSQYTVYYDPVTHGHEEYGYLWKNLNDETITIHRGFDETEDCFRVRIWVYHG
;
A
#
# COMPACT_ATOMS: atom_id res chain seq x y z
N GLU A 1 46.91 6.75 -22.96
CA GLU A 1 45.98 5.76 -23.51
C GLU A 1 45.35 5.03 -22.33
N GLY A 2 44.06 5.23 -22.10
CA GLY A 2 43.32 4.60 -21.01
C GLY A 2 41.96 4.21 -21.56
N GLY A 3 41.72 2.91 -21.64
CA GLY A 3 40.56 2.31 -22.30
C GLY A 3 39.26 2.68 -21.61
N ILE A 4 38.22 2.82 -22.42
CA ILE A 4 36.84 2.92 -21.96
C ILE A 4 36.40 1.49 -21.66
N ASP A 5 36.09 1.20 -20.40
CA ASP A 5 35.45 -0.06 -20.03
C ASP A 5 33.95 0.07 -20.35
N ALA A 6 33.48 -0.70 -21.32
CA ALA A 6 32.19 -0.49 -21.97
C ALA A 6 31.00 -1.15 -21.24
N GLU A 7 31.15 -1.60 -19.99
CA GLU A 7 30.11 -2.37 -19.30
C GLU A 7 29.19 -1.56 -18.35
N TYR A 8 29.49 -0.29 -18.03
CA TYR A 8 28.69 0.43 -17.02
C TYR A 8 28.39 1.90 -17.36
N SER A 9 28.12 2.22 -18.63
CA SER A 9 27.84 3.61 -19.06
C SER A 9 26.42 4.13 -18.76
N THR A 10 25.69 3.55 -17.81
CA THR A 10 24.40 4.09 -17.36
C THR A 10 24.32 4.13 -15.85
N ILE A 11 24.99 5.12 -15.25
CA ILE A 11 24.47 5.72 -14.02
C ILE A 11 23.21 6.48 -14.43
N ILE A 12 22.09 5.78 -14.60
CA ILE A 12 20.78 6.42 -14.45
C ILE A 12 20.70 6.70 -12.95
N LYS A 13 21.08 7.91 -12.58
CA LYS A 13 20.88 8.45 -11.25
C LYS A 13 19.36 8.59 -11.07
N TYR A 14 18.69 7.50 -10.68
CA TYR A 14 17.28 7.54 -10.30
C TYR A 14 17.19 8.44 -9.07
N HIS A 15 16.87 9.72 -9.27
CA HIS A 15 16.41 10.60 -8.20
C HIS A 15 14.94 10.27 -7.90
N GLY A 16 14.68 9.01 -7.52
CA GLY A 16 13.35 8.50 -7.23
C GLY A 16 13.40 7.47 -6.11
N PHE A 17 12.31 7.38 -5.35
CA PHE A 17 12.09 6.24 -4.45
C PHE A 17 12.21 4.93 -5.25
N PRO A 18 12.78 3.84 -4.69
CA PRO A 18 12.90 2.57 -5.40
C PRO A 18 11.58 2.13 -6.04
N TYR A 19 11.64 1.41 -7.15
CA TYR A 19 10.43 0.77 -7.70
C TYR A 19 9.95 -0.31 -6.73
N PRO A 20 8.64 -0.40 -6.45
CA PRO A 20 8.11 -1.48 -5.62
C PRO A 20 8.18 -2.81 -6.37
N ASP A 21 8.46 -3.88 -5.62
CA ASP A 21 8.41 -5.25 -6.13
C ASP A 21 6.96 -5.69 -6.40
N TYR A 22 6.00 -5.08 -5.69
CA TYR A 22 4.58 -5.22 -5.98
C TYR A 22 3.87 -3.87 -5.95
N ASP A 23 3.06 -3.61 -6.97
CA ASP A 23 2.17 -2.46 -7.04
C ASP A 23 0.77 -2.94 -7.43
N SER A 24 -0.22 -2.67 -6.58
CA SER A 24 -1.59 -3.06 -6.88
C SER A 24 -2.18 -2.27 -8.06
N GLY A 25 -1.59 -1.12 -8.41
CA GLY A 25 -2.30 -0.05 -9.11
C GLY A 25 -3.41 0.55 -8.24
N LEU A 26 -4.15 1.51 -8.77
CA LEU A 26 -5.35 2.01 -8.09
C LEU A 26 -6.44 0.93 -8.12
N ARG A 27 -7.04 0.65 -6.97
CA ARG A 27 -8.10 -0.32 -6.78
C ARG A 27 -9.28 0.36 -6.09
N TYR A 28 -10.49 -0.12 -6.36
CA TYR A 28 -11.73 0.48 -5.85
C TYR A 28 -12.47 -0.49 -4.93
N MET A 29 -12.94 -0.06 -3.77
CA MET A 29 -13.79 -0.85 -2.87
C MET A 29 -15.11 -0.12 -2.67
N ASP A 30 -16.21 -0.79 -3.03
CA ASP A 30 -17.54 -0.21 -2.94
C ASP A 30 -17.99 -0.06 -1.47
N GLN A 31 -18.99 0.79 -1.21
CA GLN A 31 -19.61 0.84 0.12
C GLN A 31 -20.22 -0.52 0.46
N GLY A 32 -19.91 -1.03 1.66
CA GLY A 32 -20.29 -2.38 2.08
C GLY A 32 -19.24 -3.45 1.81
N GLU A 33 -18.19 -3.15 1.02
CA GLU A 33 -17.02 -3.99 0.89
C GLU A 33 -15.96 -3.57 1.92
N TYR A 34 -15.84 -4.34 3.01
CA TYR A 34 -14.92 -4.00 4.10
C TYR A 34 -13.54 -4.65 3.95
N TYR A 35 -13.45 -5.78 3.24
CA TYR A 35 -12.21 -6.55 3.12
C TYR A 35 -11.89 -6.89 1.68
N ARG A 36 -10.64 -6.66 1.30
CA ARG A 36 -10.11 -7.14 0.02
C ARG A 36 -8.75 -7.79 0.20
N VAL A 37 -8.61 -9.03 -0.28
CA VAL A 37 -7.33 -9.72 -0.33
C VAL A 37 -6.65 -9.38 -1.66
N LEU A 38 -5.40 -8.95 -1.59
CA LEU A 38 -4.53 -8.77 -2.74
C LEU A 38 -3.45 -9.85 -2.73
N THR A 39 -3.27 -10.51 -3.87
CA THR A 39 -2.19 -11.47 -4.09
C THR A 39 -1.00 -10.78 -4.74
N HIS A 40 0.18 -10.88 -4.12
CA HIS A 40 1.45 -10.33 -4.62
C HIS A 40 2.52 -11.40 -4.90
N ASN A 41 2.44 -12.58 -4.29
CA ASN A 41 3.34 -13.73 -4.55
C ASN A 41 4.84 -13.38 -4.48
N LEU A 42 5.25 -12.55 -3.51
CA LEU A 42 6.64 -12.07 -3.41
C LEU A 42 7.56 -13.11 -2.76
N GLY A 43 7.02 -14.02 -1.96
CA GLY A 43 7.75 -15.11 -1.33
C GLY A 43 8.75 -14.65 -0.24
N GLY A 44 9.41 -15.60 0.41
CA GLY A 44 10.36 -15.27 1.47
C GLY A 44 9.66 -14.80 2.74
N SER A 45 10.31 -13.91 3.52
CA SER A 45 9.76 -13.46 4.81
C SER A 45 9.20 -12.05 4.71
N ALA A 46 7.91 -11.90 5.05
CA ALA A 46 7.22 -10.62 5.13
C ALA A 46 7.84 -9.63 6.13
N ASN A 47 8.71 -10.08 7.05
CA ASN A 47 9.46 -9.18 7.94
C ASN A 47 10.42 -8.25 7.20
N TYR A 48 10.75 -8.58 5.96
CA TYR A 48 11.58 -7.74 5.09
C TYR A 48 10.74 -6.84 4.17
N TYR A 49 9.42 -6.85 4.29
CA TYR A 49 8.57 -6.03 3.45
C TYR A 49 8.37 -4.65 4.05
N VAL A 50 8.52 -3.63 3.21
CA VAL A 50 8.05 -2.27 3.47
C VAL A 50 6.75 -2.09 2.70
N VAL A 51 5.67 -1.75 3.40
CA VAL A 51 4.35 -1.56 2.79
C VAL A 51 3.94 -0.08 2.86
N ASP A 52 3.56 0.46 1.71
CA ASP A 52 2.88 1.74 1.60
C ASP A 52 1.43 1.53 1.19
N LEU A 53 0.53 2.23 1.89
CA LEU A 53 -0.89 2.27 1.60
C LEU A 53 -1.32 3.73 1.48
N ILE A 54 -1.86 4.06 0.32
CA ILE A 54 -2.52 5.34 0.06
C ILE A 54 -3.98 5.07 -0.31
N PHE A 55 -4.85 6.02 0.00
CA PHE A 55 -6.27 5.92 -0.33
C PHE A 55 -6.89 7.28 -0.60
N GLY A 56 -8.09 7.30 -1.16
CA GLY A 56 -8.77 8.52 -1.53
C GLY A 56 -9.81 8.25 -2.61
N SER A 57 -9.94 9.20 -3.51
CA SER A 57 -10.83 9.10 -4.67
C SER A 57 -10.01 9.24 -5.94
N SER A 58 -10.62 8.87 -7.07
CA SER A 58 -10.00 8.96 -8.41
C SER A 58 -9.32 10.31 -8.72
N ASN A 59 -9.77 11.40 -8.08
CA ASN A 59 -9.25 12.76 -8.28
C ASN A 59 -8.50 13.33 -7.05
N ASN A 60 -8.44 12.59 -5.93
CA ASN A 60 -7.88 13.09 -4.68
C ASN A 60 -7.24 11.94 -3.90
N ILE A 61 -5.95 11.71 -4.17
CA ILE A 61 -5.16 10.71 -3.44
C ILE A 61 -4.65 11.33 -2.14
N ARG A 62 -4.83 10.61 -1.04
CA ARG A 62 -4.43 11.01 0.30
C ARG A 62 -3.63 9.90 0.98
N GLN A 63 -2.93 10.29 2.03
CA GLN A 63 -2.38 9.37 3.00
C GLN A 63 -2.92 9.80 4.35
N SER A 64 -3.81 9.01 4.91
CA SER A 64 -4.35 9.20 6.24
C SER A 64 -4.29 7.88 6.99
N GLN A 65 -4.61 7.91 8.27
CA GLN A 65 -4.57 6.76 9.14
C GLN A 65 -5.99 6.22 9.30
N TYR A 66 -6.13 4.90 9.32
CA TYR A 66 -7.37 4.30 9.81
C TYR A 66 -7.66 4.78 11.22
N THR A 67 -8.88 5.26 11.45
CA THR A 67 -9.30 5.83 12.73
C THR A 67 -10.65 5.26 13.13
N VAL A 68 -10.76 4.91 14.41
CA VAL A 68 -12.03 4.53 15.03
C VAL A 68 -12.40 5.59 16.04
N TYR A 69 -13.59 6.16 15.88
CA TYR A 69 -14.20 7.05 16.87
C TYR A 69 -15.27 6.28 17.65
N TYR A 70 -15.32 6.47 18.96
CA TYR A 70 -16.35 5.91 19.84
C TYR A 70 -17.09 7.04 20.53
N ASP A 71 -18.41 7.08 20.36
CA ASP A 71 -19.29 7.97 21.11
C ASP A 71 -19.85 7.22 22.34
N PRO A 72 -19.45 7.58 23.57
CA PRO A 72 -19.91 6.90 24.78
C PRO A 72 -21.38 7.17 25.11
N VAL A 73 -22.03 8.18 24.51
CA VAL A 73 -23.43 8.52 24.75
C VAL A 73 -24.34 7.66 23.88
N THR A 74 -24.06 7.64 22.58
CA THR A 74 -24.84 6.84 21.63
C THR A 74 -24.40 5.39 21.54
N HIS A 75 -23.24 5.04 22.13
CA HIS A 75 -22.54 3.77 21.92
C HIS A 75 -22.27 3.49 20.43
N GLY A 76 -22.17 4.56 19.63
CA GLY A 76 -21.85 4.50 18.21
C GLY A 76 -20.36 4.30 17.99
N HIS A 77 -20.02 3.60 16.92
CA HIS A 77 -18.66 3.48 16.40
C HIS A 77 -18.64 4.02 14.99
N GLU A 78 -17.68 4.90 14.70
CA GLU A 78 -17.40 5.34 13.34
C GLU A 78 -16.00 4.88 12.93
N GLU A 79 -15.88 4.29 11.75
CA GLU A 79 -14.62 3.80 11.21
C GLU A 79 -14.28 4.51 9.90
N TYR A 80 -13.20 5.29 9.90
CA TYR A 80 -12.72 6.01 8.72
C TYR A 80 -11.35 5.51 8.28
N GLY A 81 -11.05 5.66 6.99
CA GLY A 81 -9.77 5.33 6.40
C GLY A 81 -9.62 3.88 5.99
N TYR A 82 -8.40 3.57 5.56
CA TYR A 82 -7.98 2.23 5.19
C TYR A 82 -6.80 1.79 6.05
N LEU A 83 -6.74 0.51 6.37
CA LEU A 83 -5.54 -0.15 6.89
C LEU A 83 -5.22 -1.40 6.09
N TRP A 84 -3.98 -1.85 6.18
CA TRP A 84 -3.59 -3.18 5.77
C TRP A 84 -3.41 -4.09 6.99
N LYS A 85 -3.70 -5.37 6.81
CA LYS A 85 -3.53 -6.42 7.82
C LYS A 85 -3.22 -7.77 7.16
N ASN A 86 -2.87 -8.75 7.98
CA ASN A 86 -2.64 -10.14 7.54
C ASN A 86 -1.63 -10.26 6.38
N LEU A 87 -0.53 -9.50 6.43
CA LEU A 87 0.54 -9.61 5.45
C LEU A 87 1.28 -10.94 5.64
N ASN A 88 1.38 -11.72 4.56
CA ASN A 88 2.25 -12.90 4.49
C ASN A 88 3.10 -12.84 3.22
N ASP A 89 3.73 -13.95 2.87
CA ASP A 89 4.63 -14.06 1.73
C ASP A 89 3.90 -14.01 0.37
N GLU A 90 2.60 -14.26 0.33
CA GLU A 90 1.80 -14.32 -0.89
C GLU A 90 0.74 -13.21 -1.00
N THR A 91 0.23 -12.72 0.12
CA THR A 91 -0.98 -11.89 0.19
C THR A 91 -0.93 -10.80 1.26
N ILE A 92 -1.75 -9.78 1.05
CA ILE A 92 -2.06 -8.72 2.02
C ILE A 92 -3.58 -8.46 2.00
N THR A 93 -4.17 -8.20 3.17
CA THR A 93 -5.59 -7.83 3.28
C THR A 93 -5.74 -6.34 3.52
N ILE A 94 -6.60 -5.68 2.76
CA ILE A 94 -7.00 -4.29 2.96
C ILE A 94 -8.34 -4.25 3.67
N HIS A 95 -8.43 -3.46 4.73
CA HIS A 95 -9.65 -3.14 5.45
C HIS A 95 -10.06 -1.70 5.15
N ARG A 96 -11.31 -1.52 4.74
CA ARG A 96 -11.96 -0.21 4.59
C ARG A 96 -12.88 0.01 5.78
N GLY A 97 -12.75 1.16 6.44
CA GLY A 97 -13.65 1.55 7.52
C GLY A 97 -15.11 1.65 7.05
N PHE A 98 -16.04 1.32 7.94
CA PHE A 98 -17.47 1.31 7.64
C PHE A 98 -18.02 2.66 7.14
N ASP A 99 -17.50 3.76 7.67
CA ASP A 99 -17.94 5.13 7.39
C ASP A 99 -17.03 5.87 6.41
N GLU A 100 -16.03 5.16 5.85
CA GLU A 100 -15.18 5.74 4.81
C GLU A 100 -16.00 6.02 3.54
N THR A 101 -15.78 7.20 2.97
CA THR A 101 -16.45 7.71 1.77
C THR A 101 -15.55 7.68 0.54
N GLU A 102 -14.24 7.74 0.74
CA GLU A 102 -13.23 7.53 -0.29
C GLU A 102 -13.30 6.06 -0.76
N ASP A 103 -13.18 5.85 -2.07
CA ASP A 103 -13.55 4.59 -2.72
C ASP A 103 -12.36 3.85 -3.32
N CYS A 104 -11.16 4.44 -3.29
CA CYS A 104 -9.99 3.86 -3.92
C CYS A 104 -8.76 3.84 -3.02
N PHE A 105 -7.89 2.87 -3.30
CA PHE A 105 -6.63 2.67 -2.59
C PHE A 105 -5.55 2.13 -3.52
N ARG A 106 -4.29 2.24 -3.11
CA ARG A 106 -3.15 1.60 -3.76
C ARG A 106 -2.18 1.09 -2.71
N VAL A 107 -1.73 -0.14 -2.90
CA VAL A 107 -0.71 -0.80 -2.07
C VAL A 107 0.56 -0.93 -2.89
N ARG A 108 1.67 -0.55 -2.28
CA ARG A 108 3.01 -0.78 -2.82
C ARG A 108 3.84 -1.52 -1.79
N ILE A 109 4.58 -2.53 -2.23
CA ILE A 109 5.44 -3.35 -1.37
C ILE A 109 6.86 -3.37 -1.95
N TRP A 110 7.84 -3.14 -1.09
CA TRP A 110 9.26 -3.32 -1.39
C TRP A 110 9.83 -4.42 -0.49
N VAL A 111 10.65 -5.30 -1.05
CA VAL A 111 11.42 -6.31 -0.31
C VAL A 111 12.79 -5.72 0.01
N TYR A 112 13.02 -5.42 1.28
CA TYR A 112 14.30 -4.95 1.77
C TYR A 112 15.30 -6.11 1.87
N HIS A 113 16.28 -6.11 0.99
CA HIS A 113 17.44 -6.99 1.08
C HIS A 113 18.56 -6.24 1.80
N GLY A 114 18.82 -6.62 3.06
CA GLY A 114 19.93 -6.09 3.85
C GLY A 114 21.30 -6.57 3.40
#